data_AF-A0A8J2RM05-F1
#
_entry.id   AF-A0A8J2RM05-F1
#
_cell.length_a   1.000
_cell.length_b   1.000
_cell.length_c   1.000
_cell.angle_alpha   90.00
_cell.angle_beta   90.00
_cell.angle_gamma   90.00
#
_symmetry.space_group_name_H-M   'P 1'
#
loop_
_entity.id
_entity.type
_entity.pdbx_description
1 polymer ?
#
loop_
_entity_poly.entity_id
_entity_poly.type
_entity_poly.pdbx_seq_one_letter_code
_entity_poly.pdbx_strand_id
1 'polypeptide(L)'
;MCLVLYDNAGIKFELILTNDANQVFSLCRSNFYDIVKLHFNWATNIFPMLVEVCEELKDLQFLQEVWLVITNNPNWNTGHIVAYFGLRNGLLSVPDAFTGMTPINVAAKKGKAEFFKAMLDSGMFEKTIYEKKDFRVNLAFHYSAISANKETIETLALCGLDGAIINAKNEKQSNAVHLACRTKRPECIKAPNSRRSKCKTYATTEGVENYLLPSMYEMKNGGTPLHWVKIQSVLKHLIERGYSIDARNFTGQTALHVVVKKTLFDCSLSLLSCGANPNLVDSSGDSPLHIACSSANFLITQTLIAFGSDVNTLNNQGESPRHLVARNTSNTDLVLLYCFTQSGQNVVPRTCQHVEKDAFQVDDVLNQVCQDPPAANKKLKSTIGGRILCMDGGGIRGLVLIQMLEILESILGGPVIQYFDCISGTSTGGIVSLALCTGNSDQECKQLFFRLKDRVFCGSKPYDSEILESFLKTEFGDRTMADIIGPKVIVTAVKGDTIPADLHIFHNYISAEDLLSFTEETKGKNAAEQMVWQAARASSAAPVYFRPHDSFLDGALIANNPTLDTLTEITEYNTALNQVGVGGCIPPTLVVSLGTGRKPIKQVTLTG
;
A
#
# COMPACT_ATOMS: atom_id res chain seq x y z
N MET A 1 -15.04 -11.86 54.20
CA MET A 1 -13.74 -12.54 53.89
C MET A 1 -12.69 -12.22 54.94
N CYS A 2 -11.93 -13.21 55.41
CA CYS A 2 -10.88 -13.08 56.44
C CYS A 2 -9.55 -13.70 55.96
N LEU A 3 -8.42 -13.04 56.26
CA LEU A 3 -7.07 -13.54 55.97
C LEU A 3 -6.52 -14.27 57.19
N VAL A 4 -6.12 -15.52 57.02
CA VAL A 4 -5.59 -16.39 58.08
C VAL A 4 -4.21 -16.90 57.67
N LEU A 5 -3.22 -16.70 58.54
CA LEU A 5 -1.91 -17.33 58.40
C LEU A 5 -1.93 -18.64 59.20
N TYR A 6 -1.74 -19.76 58.50
CA TYR A 6 -1.81 -21.10 59.05
C TYR A 6 -0.40 -21.71 59.12
N ASP A 7 -0.03 -22.22 60.30
CA ASP A 7 1.19 -23.00 60.50
C ASP A 7 0.84 -24.49 60.48
N ASN A 8 1.28 -25.19 59.43
CA ASN A 8 0.99 -26.60 59.25
C ASN A 8 2.10 -27.45 59.92
N ALA A 9 2.03 -27.49 61.26
CA ALA A 9 2.89 -28.30 62.13
C ALA A 9 4.42 -28.09 61.92
N GLY A 10 4.85 -26.85 61.61
CA GLY A 10 6.27 -26.50 61.50
C GLY A 10 6.97 -26.93 60.20
N ILE A 11 6.24 -27.48 59.22
CA ILE A 11 6.81 -27.95 57.95
C ILE A 11 6.60 -26.90 56.83
N LYS A 12 5.44 -26.23 56.81
CA LYS A 12 5.08 -25.19 55.83
C LYS A 12 4.13 -24.15 56.44
N PHE A 13 4.34 -22.89 56.08
CA PHE A 13 3.42 -21.79 56.37
C PHE A 13 2.52 -21.56 55.16
N GLU A 14 1.22 -21.36 55.41
CA GLU A 14 0.20 -21.16 54.38
C GLU A 14 -0.62 -19.90 54.66
N LEU A 15 -0.78 -19.05 53.66
CA LEU A 15 -1.68 -17.90 53.70
C LEU A 15 -3.01 -18.28 53.07
N ILE A 16 -4.08 -18.17 53.85
CA ILE A 16 -5.41 -18.62 53.49
C ILE A 16 -6.37 -17.42 53.52
N LEU A 17 -7.23 -17.32 52.52
CA LEU A 17 -8.37 -16.40 52.49
C LEU A 17 -9.66 -17.21 52.67
N THR A 18 -10.45 -16.87 53.68
CA THR A 18 -11.75 -17.51 53.93
C THR A 18 -12.88 -16.55 53.59
N ASN A 19 -13.95 -17.05 52.99
CA ASN A 19 -15.18 -16.27 52.76
C ASN A 19 -16.27 -16.64 53.78
N ASP A 20 -17.28 -15.77 53.93
CA ASP A 20 -18.37 -15.92 54.90
C ASP A 20 -19.24 -17.17 54.62
N ALA A 21 -19.09 -17.77 53.42
CA ALA A 21 -19.65 -19.06 53.01
C ALA A 21 -18.76 -20.29 53.35
N ASN A 22 -17.77 -20.17 54.24
CA ASN A 22 -16.80 -21.22 54.62
C ASN A 22 -15.93 -21.78 53.48
N GLN A 23 -15.82 -21.09 52.34
CA GLN A 23 -14.86 -21.44 51.30
C GLN A 23 -13.46 -20.98 51.69
N VAL A 24 -12.47 -21.84 51.50
CA VAL A 24 -11.08 -21.67 51.94
C VAL A 24 -10.17 -21.64 50.72
N PHE A 25 -9.45 -20.53 50.53
CA PHE A 25 -8.57 -20.31 49.38
C PHE A 25 -7.12 -20.18 49.81
N SER A 26 -6.26 -21.10 49.36
CA SER A 26 -4.81 -21.01 49.56
C SER A 26 -4.20 -19.97 48.62
N LEU A 27 -3.71 -18.86 49.15
CA LEU A 27 -3.04 -17.81 48.39
C LEU A 27 -1.54 -18.09 48.21
N CYS A 28 -0.84 -18.49 49.27
CA CYS A 28 0.60 -18.71 49.24
C CYS A 28 1.01 -19.84 50.18
N ARG A 29 1.96 -20.68 49.75
CA ARG A 29 2.61 -21.71 50.58
C ARG A 29 4.11 -21.51 50.51
N SER A 30 4.78 -21.42 51.66
CA SER A 30 6.23 -21.31 51.72
C SER A 30 6.79 -21.99 52.96
N ASN A 31 8.03 -22.47 52.87
CA ASN A 31 8.75 -23.01 54.02
C ASN A 31 9.35 -21.89 54.89
N PHE A 32 9.33 -20.63 54.42
CA PHE A 32 9.90 -19.47 55.10
C PHE A 32 8.82 -18.56 55.66
N TYR A 33 8.79 -18.40 56.98
CA TYR A 33 7.83 -17.55 57.69
C TYR A 33 7.86 -16.09 57.23
N ASP A 34 9.06 -15.53 57.02
CA ASP A 34 9.21 -14.11 56.66
C ASP A 34 8.55 -13.76 55.32
N ILE A 35 8.57 -14.69 54.35
CA ILE A 35 7.92 -14.51 53.05
C ILE A 35 6.40 -14.49 53.21
N VAL A 36 5.84 -15.43 53.99
CA VAL A 36 4.39 -15.51 54.23
C VAL A 36 3.90 -14.32 55.05
N LYS A 37 4.70 -13.85 56.01
CA LYS A 37 4.41 -12.65 56.80
C LYS A 37 4.41 -11.37 55.96
N LEU A 38 5.36 -11.24 55.03
CA LEU A 38 5.39 -10.12 54.08
C LEU A 38 4.15 -10.13 53.18
N HIS A 39 3.80 -11.30 52.63
CA HIS A 39 2.60 -11.50 51.81
C HIS A 39 1.30 -11.26 52.59
N PHE A 40 1.25 -11.66 53.87
CA PHE A 40 0.13 -11.37 54.77
C PHE A 40 -0.04 -9.85 54.92
N ASN A 41 1.04 -9.10 55.21
CA ASN A 41 0.97 -7.64 55.33
C ASN A 41 0.49 -6.95 54.05
N TRP A 42 0.93 -7.40 52.87
CA TRP A 42 0.42 -6.89 51.60
C TRP A 42 -1.07 -7.19 51.43
N ALA A 43 -1.49 -8.43 51.71
CA ALA A 43 -2.86 -8.87 51.58
C ALA A 43 -3.81 -8.12 52.53
N THR A 44 -3.41 -7.91 53.78
CA THR A 44 -4.20 -7.21 54.81
C THR A 44 -4.53 -5.77 54.43
N ASN A 45 -3.63 -5.10 53.71
CA ASN A 45 -3.86 -3.71 53.27
C ASN A 45 -4.76 -3.60 52.02
N ILE A 46 -4.86 -4.68 51.24
CA ILE A 46 -5.45 -4.64 49.89
C ILE A 46 -6.82 -5.32 49.87
N PHE A 47 -6.93 -6.54 50.40
CA PHE A 47 -8.14 -7.35 50.28
C PHE A 47 -9.39 -6.76 50.97
N PRO A 48 -9.32 -6.18 52.19
CA PRO A 48 -10.51 -5.62 52.84
C PRO A 48 -11.16 -4.52 51.99
N MET A 49 -10.33 -3.61 51.46
CA MET A 49 -10.78 -2.52 50.60
C MET A 49 -11.26 -3.01 49.22
N LEU A 50 -10.66 -4.09 48.69
CA LEU A 50 -11.12 -4.70 47.44
C LEU A 50 -12.49 -5.37 47.58
N VAL A 51 -12.76 -6.03 48.72
CA VAL A 51 -14.03 -6.71 48.99
C VAL A 51 -15.20 -5.72 49.11
N GLU A 52 -14.97 -4.53 49.64
CA GLU A 52 -15.97 -3.45 49.67
C GLU A 52 -16.28 -2.89 48.27
N VAL A 53 -15.31 -2.96 47.36
CA VAL A 53 -15.36 -2.33 46.03
C VAL A 53 -15.88 -3.28 44.94
N CYS A 54 -15.69 -4.60 45.10
CA CYS A 54 -15.87 -5.57 44.04
C CYS A 54 -16.73 -6.76 44.49
N GLU A 55 -17.98 -6.81 43.99
CA GLU A 55 -18.90 -7.93 44.23
C GLU A 55 -18.44 -9.23 43.51
N GLU A 56 -17.61 -9.10 42.47
CA GLU A 56 -17.08 -10.18 41.61
C GLU A 56 -15.93 -10.98 42.26
N LEU A 57 -15.40 -10.55 43.42
CA LEU A 57 -14.36 -11.30 44.17
C LEU A 57 -14.79 -12.68 44.69
N LYS A 58 -16.06 -13.05 44.47
CA LYS A 58 -16.61 -14.36 44.85
C LYS A 58 -16.21 -15.49 43.89
N ASP A 59 -15.64 -15.17 42.72
CA ASP A 59 -15.12 -16.17 41.77
C ASP A 59 -13.67 -16.56 42.11
N LEU A 60 -13.43 -17.87 42.25
CA LEU A 60 -12.12 -18.46 42.55
C LEU A 60 -11.07 -18.09 41.50
N GLN A 61 -11.44 -18.10 40.21
CA GLN A 61 -10.50 -17.87 39.12
C GLN A 61 -10.03 -16.41 39.13
N PHE A 62 -10.97 -15.47 39.31
CA PHE A 62 -10.66 -14.05 39.45
C PHE A 62 -9.80 -13.75 40.67
N LEU A 63 -10.05 -14.42 41.80
CA LEU A 63 -9.27 -14.24 43.03
C LEU A 63 -7.80 -14.68 42.87
N GLN A 64 -7.57 -15.76 42.10
CA GLN A 64 -6.21 -16.20 41.74
C GLN A 64 -5.49 -15.19 40.85
N GLU A 65 -6.18 -14.59 39.89
CA GLU A 65 -5.62 -13.55 39.04
C GLU A 65 -5.27 -12.29 39.84
N VAL A 66 -6.15 -11.86 40.75
CA VAL A 66 -5.89 -10.72 41.65
C VAL A 66 -4.65 -10.99 42.50
N TRP A 67 -4.53 -12.20 43.07
CA TRP A 67 -3.36 -12.58 43.85
C TRP A 67 -2.07 -12.58 43.03
N LEU A 68 -2.13 -13.06 41.78
CA LEU A 68 -0.98 -13.02 40.87
C LEU A 68 -0.54 -11.58 40.57
N VAL A 69 -1.48 -10.64 40.47
CA VAL A 69 -1.14 -9.22 40.24
C VAL A 69 -0.50 -8.59 41.47
N ILE A 70 -1.01 -8.88 42.67
CA ILE A 70 -0.46 -8.39 43.94
C ILE A 70 0.98 -8.88 44.14
N THR A 71 1.21 -10.18 43.93
CA THR A 71 2.55 -10.79 44.09
C THR A 71 3.56 -10.23 43.09
N ASN A 72 3.15 -9.95 41.86
CA ASN A 72 4.03 -9.36 40.85
C ASN A 72 4.26 -7.85 41.04
N ASN A 73 3.41 -7.16 41.81
CA ASN A 73 3.48 -5.70 42.00
C ASN A 73 3.29 -5.33 43.48
N PRO A 74 4.27 -5.60 44.34
CA PRO A 74 4.11 -5.50 45.80
C PRO A 74 3.87 -4.08 46.34
N ASN A 75 4.16 -3.06 45.54
CA ASN A 75 4.01 -1.65 45.93
C ASN A 75 2.69 -1.02 45.49
N TRP A 76 1.85 -1.78 44.78
CA TRP A 76 0.57 -1.29 44.28
C TRP A 76 -0.46 -1.18 45.40
N ASN A 77 -1.10 -0.01 45.49
CA ASN A 77 -2.27 0.17 46.33
C ASN A 77 -3.53 -0.45 45.70
N THR A 78 -4.60 -0.52 46.48
CA THR A 78 -5.93 -1.01 46.05
C THR A 78 -6.39 -0.34 44.75
N GLY A 79 -6.16 0.97 44.59
CA GLY A 79 -6.52 1.71 43.38
C GLY A 79 -5.84 1.19 42.11
N HIS A 80 -4.56 0.82 42.17
CA HIS A 80 -3.84 0.27 41.02
C HIS A 80 -4.41 -1.09 40.59
N ILE A 81 -4.82 -1.93 41.54
CA ILE A 81 -5.40 -3.25 41.27
C ILE A 81 -6.79 -3.09 40.66
N VAL A 82 -7.63 -2.23 41.23
CA VAL A 82 -8.94 -1.85 40.68
C VAL A 82 -8.79 -1.36 39.23
N ALA A 83 -7.84 -0.46 38.98
CA ALA A 83 -7.58 0.09 37.66
C ALA A 83 -7.00 -0.95 36.67
N TYR A 84 -6.19 -1.89 37.16
CA TYR A 84 -5.64 -2.99 36.35
C TYR A 84 -6.74 -3.90 35.80
N PHE A 85 -7.77 -4.19 36.60
CA PHE A 85 -8.90 -5.02 36.18
C PHE A 85 -9.99 -4.20 35.45
N GLY A 86 -10.08 -2.90 35.71
CA GLY A 86 -11.05 -1.99 35.10
C GLY A 86 -12.33 -1.81 35.94
N LEU A 87 -12.22 -1.94 37.26
CA LEU A 87 -13.35 -1.89 38.21
C LEU A 87 -13.68 -0.43 38.60
N ARG A 88 -14.94 -0.13 38.94
CA ARG A 88 -15.48 1.25 38.98
C ARG A 88 -15.11 2.09 40.22
N ASN A 89 -14.75 1.48 41.36
CA ASN A 89 -14.63 2.20 42.63
C ASN A 89 -13.19 2.15 43.19
N GLY A 90 -12.55 3.29 43.44
CA GLY A 90 -11.23 3.31 44.10
C GLY A 90 -10.57 4.68 44.21
N LEU A 91 -9.58 4.79 45.10
CA LEU A 91 -8.70 5.96 45.24
C LEU A 91 -7.72 6.02 44.07
N LEU A 92 -8.05 6.77 43.02
CA LEU A 92 -7.29 6.83 41.77
C LEU A 92 -6.14 7.84 41.76
N SER A 93 -5.98 8.61 42.84
CA SER A 93 -5.08 9.76 42.89
C SER A 93 -3.69 9.45 43.43
N VAL A 94 -3.49 8.33 44.15
CA VAL A 94 -2.25 8.01 44.85
C VAL A 94 -1.27 7.29 43.92
N PRO A 95 -0.09 7.86 43.61
CA PRO A 95 0.89 7.24 42.72
C PRO A 95 1.66 6.13 43.42
N ASP A 96 2.17 5.18 42.63
CA ASP A 96 3.13 4.18 43.06
C ASP A 96 4.47 4.82 43.48
N ALA A 97 5.02 4.38 44.61
CA ALA A 97 6.21 4.98 45.21
C ALA A 97 7.49 4.79 44.37
N PHE A 98 7.55 3.76 43.52
CA PHE A 98 8.76 3.41 42.76
C PHE A 98 8.73 3.89 41.31
N THR A 99 7.57 3.85 40.67
CA THR A 99 7.43 4.24 39.26
C THR A 99 6.81 5.62 39.10
N GLY A 100 6.12 6.13 40.13
CA GLY A 100 5.28 7.33 40.03
C GLY A 100 4.04 7.11 39.18
N MET A 101 3.74 5.89 38.72
CA MET A 101 2.53 5.62 37.94
C MET A 101 1.31 5.79 38.83
N THR A 102 0.27 6.45 38.33
CA THR A 102 -1.03 6.47 38.98
C THR A 102 -1.85 5.24 38.58
N PRO A 103 -2.89 4.88 39.35
CA PRO A 103 -3.87 3.88 38.94
C PRO A 103 -4.41 4.10 37.52
N ILE A 104 -4.68 5.35 37.17
CA ILE A 104 -5.15 5.72 35.82
C ILE A 104 -4.11 5.38 34.74
N ASN A 105 -2.82 5.61 34.99
CA ASN A 105 -1.76 5.23 34.05
C ASN A 105 -1.74 3.71 33.82
N VAL A 106 -2.02 2.91 34.86
CA VAL A 106 -2.12 1.45 34.76
C VAL A 106 -3.33 1.01 33.95
N ALA A 107 -4.52 1.58 34.20
CA ALA A 107 -5.73 1.31 33.41
C ALA A 107 -5.52 1.63 31.92
N ALA A 108 -4.90 2.79 31.64
CA ALA A 108 -4.59 3.20 30.27
C ALA A 108 -3.60 2.23 29.60
N LYS A 109 -2.54 1.81 30.31
CA LYS A 109 -1.56 0.84 29.81
C LYS A 109 -2.18 -0.53 29.51
N LYS A 110 -3.15 -0.95 30.32
CA LYS A 110 -3.87 -2.23 30.16
C LYS A 110 -5.04 -2.18 29.17
N GLY A 111 -5.37 -1.00 28.63
CA GLY A 111 -6.40 -0.86 27.60
C GLY A 111 -7.83 -1.06 28.11
N LYS A 112 -8.12 -0.62 29.34
CA LYS A 112 -9.44 -0.76 29.97
C LYS A 112 -10.40 0.35 29.54
N ALA A 113 -10.94 0.28 28.33
CA ALA A 113 -11.81 1.33 27.78
C ALA A 113 -13.11 1.55 28.56
N GLU A 114 -13.78 0.47 28.99
CA GLU A 114 -15.03 0.53 29.76
C GLU A 114 -14.89 1.22 31.11
N PHE A 115 -13.72 1.09 31.73
CA PHE A 115 -13.38 1.79 32.96
C PHE A 115 -13.39 3.32 32.75
N PHE A 116 -12.85 3.80 31.63
CA PHE A 116 -12.87 5.22 31.28
C PHE A 116 -14.26 5.72 30.88
N LYS A 117 -15.06 4.91 30.15
CA LYS A 117 -16.46 5.25 29.81
C LYS A 117 -17.29 5.41 31.09
N ALA A 118 -17.21 4.44 32.01
CA ALA A 118 -17.94 4.49 33.28
C ALA A 118 -17.53 5.70 34.17
N MET A 119 -16.26 6.10 34.11
CA MET A 119 -15.78 7.28 34.85
C MET A 119 -16.30 8.60 34.25
N LEU A 120 -16.45 8.66 32.92
CA LEU A 120 -17.09 9.78 32.24
C LEU A 120 -18.57 9.89 32.57
N ASP A 121 -19.28 8.77 32.51
CA ASP A 121 -20.72 8.71 32.76
C ASP A 121 -21.08 9.06 34.22
N SER A 122 -20.19 8.75 35.17
CA SER A 122 -20.35 9.09 36.59
C SER A 122 -19.96 10.53 36.95
N GLY A 123 -19.42 11.31 36.01
CA GLY A 123 -19.00 12.69 36.24
C GLY A 123 -17.75 12.84 37.13
N MET A 124 -17.03 11.75 37.41
CA MET A 124 -15.79 11.70 38.20
C MET A 124 -14.58 12.20 37.40
N PHE A 125 -14.77 13.23 36.57
CA PHE A 125 -13.72 13.80 35.74
C PHE A 125 -12.97 14.91 36.49
N GLU A 126 -12.05 14.52 37.37
CA GLU A 126 -11.16 15.48 37.99
C GLU A 126 -9.89 15.65 37.14
N LYS A 127 -9.79 16.80 36.45
CA LYS A 127 -8.71 17.13 35.51
C LYS A 127 -7.30 16.95 36.12
N THR A 128 -7.16 17.21 37.40
CA THR A 128 -5.94 17.08 38.19
C THR A 128 -5.36 15.66 38.21
N ILE A 129 -6.19 14.62 38.06
CA ILE A 129 -5.75 13.22 38.11
C ILE A 129 -5.12 12.78 36.78
N TYR A 130 -5.65 13.27 35.66
CA TYR A 130 -5.15 12.95 34.32
C TYR A 130 -3.87 13.71 33.94
N GLU A 131 -3.57 14.80 34.64
CA GLU A 131 -2.34 15.59 34.47
C GLU A 131 -1.14 15.03 35.27
N LYS A 132 -1.36 14.04 36.14
CA LYS A 132 -0.30 13.44 36.95
C LYS A 132 0.66 12.63 36.07
N LYS A 133 1.92 13.04 36.14
CA LYS A 133 3.04 12.44 35.42
C LYS A 133 3.73 11.41 36.29
N ASP A 134 4.17 10.32 35.66
CA ASP A 134 5.10 9.38 36.30
C ASP A 134 6.53 9.96 36.38
N PHE A 135 7.47 9.21 36.98
CA PHE A 135 8.87 9.66 37.09
C PHE A 135 9.58 9.84 35.73
N ARG A 136 9.02 9.30 34.65
CA ARG A 136 9.51 9.46 33.26
C ARG A 136 8.69 10.49 32.47
N VAL A 137 7.88 11.30 33.17
CA VAL A 137 7.05 12.35 32.60
C VAL A 137 5.96 11.82 31.64
N ASN A 138 5.59 10.53 31.74
CA ASN A 138 4.49 9.96 30.97
C ASN A 138 3.15 10.22 31.65
N LEU A 139 2.15 10.53 30.83
CA LEU A 139 0.74 10.66 31.23
C LEU A 139 -0.04 9.40 30.87
N ALA A 140 -1.25 9.27 31.40
CA ALA A 140 -2.19 8.22 31.02
C ALA A 140 -2.40 8.15 29.50
N PHE A 141 -2.43 9.32 28.86
CA PHE A 141 -2.54 9.44 27.41
C PHE A 141 -1.35 8.85 26.63
N HIS A 142 -0.14 8.86 27.20
CA HIS A 142 1.02 8.19 26.60
C HIS A 142 0.89 6.66 26.68
N TYR A 143 0.34 6.15 27.78
CA TYR A 143 0.14 4.72 27.99
C TYR A 143 -1.00 4.14 27.15
N SER A 144 -2.07 4.90 26.92
CA SER A 144 -3.16 4.46 26.03
C SER A 144 -2.68 4.26 24.58
N ALA A 145 -1.75 5.08 24.11
CA ALA A 145 -1.11 4.92 22.80
C ALA A 145 -0.22 3.67 22.68
N ILE A 146 0.28 3.13 23.81
CA ILE A 146 1.05 1.88 23.86
C ILE A 146 0.12 0.67 24.02
N SER A 147 -1.09 0.88 24.55
CA SER A 147 -2.03 -0.18 24.85
C SER A 147 -2.48 -0.93 23.58
N ALA A 148 -2.95 -2.16 23.74
CA ALA A 148 -3.47 -2.95 22.63
C ALA A 148 -4.89 -2.51 22.19
N ASN A 149 -5.61 -1.79 23.05
CA ASN A 149 -7.02 -1.47 22.82
C ASN A 149 -7.20 -0.04 22.29
N LYS A 150 -7.60 0.09 21.02
CA LYS A 150 -7.84 1.39 20.37
C LYS A 150 -8.96 2.21 21.04
N GLU A 151 -9.95 1.55 21.64
CA GLU A 151 -11.06 2.29 22.26
C GLU A 151 -10.58 3.11 23.47
N THR A 152 -9.49 2.70 24.11
CA THR A 152 -8.97 3.40 25.31
C THR A 152 -8.40 4.77 24.97
N ILE A 153 -7.76 4.94 23.81
CA ILE A 153 -7.25 6.25 23.39
C ILE A 153 -8.38 7.16 22.93
N GLU A 154 -9.41 6.60 22.30
CA GLU A 154 -10.60 7.33 21.85
C GLU A 154 -11.43 7.83 23.03
N THR A 155 -11.70 6.97 24.03
CA THR A 155 -12.45 7.36 25.22
C THR A 155 -11.71 8.42 26.03
N LEU A 156 -10.39 8.27 26.21
CA LEU A 156 -9.56 9.29 26.86
C LEU A 156 -9.54 10.61 26.11
N ALA A 157 -9.59 10.58 24.77
CA ALA A 157 -9.67 11.80 23.97
C ALA A 157 -11.02 12.52 24.12
N LEU A 158 -12.10 11.75 24.31
CA LEU A 158 -13.44 12.28 24.57
C LEU A 158 -13.58 12.87 25.97
N CYS A 159 -12.66 12.56 26.90
CA CYS A 159 -12.69 13.10 28.26
C CYS A 159 -12.46 14.62 28.38
N GLY A 160 -12.30 15.37 27.27
CA GLY A 160 -12.11 16.83 27.34
C GLY A 160 -10.73 17.24 27.87
N LEU A 161 -9.72 16.39 27.65
CA LEU A 161 -8.33 16.72 27.95
C LEU A 161 -7.88 17.94 27.13
N ASP A 162 -7.18 18.88 27.78
CA ASP A 162 -6.62 20.05 27.10
C ASP A 162 -5.62 19.64 26.00
N GLY A 163 -5.54 20.46 24.95
CA GLY A 163 -4.50 20.39 23.90
C GLY A 163 -3.08 20.21 24.43
N ALA A 164 -2.79 20.76 25.61
CA ALA A 164 -1.50 20.67 26.28
C ALA A 164 -1.17 19.26 26.80
N ILE A 165 -2.16 18.46 27.22
CA ILE A 165 -1.96 17.09 27.73
C ILE A 165 -1.70 16.13 26.57
N ILE A 166 -2.41 16.34 25.47
CA ILE A 166 -2.32 15.54 24.24
C ILE A 166 -0.94 15.71 23.60
N ASN A 167 -0.47 16.95 23.56
CA ASN A 167 0.83 17.32 23.01
C ASN A 167 1.96 17.29 24.03
N ALA A 168 1.69 16.85 25.27
CA ALA A 168 2.71 16.73 26.29
C ALA A 168 3.80 15.74 25.83
N LYS A 169 5.04 16.08 26.13
CA LYS A 169 6.22 15.26 25.81
C LYS A 169 6.74 14.59 27.07
N ASN A 170 7.14 13.33 26.95
CA ASN A 170 7.82 12.62 28.02
C ASN A 170 9.31 12.99 28.11
N GLU A 171 10.05 12.33 29.02
CA GLU A 171 11.50 12.52 29.20
C GLU A 171 12.30 12.39 27.89
N LYS A 172 11.85 11.52 26.97
CA LYS A 172 12.45 11.30 25.66
C LYS A 172 11.93 12.25 24.58
N GLN A 173 11.31 13.36 24.97
CA GLN A 173 10.67 14.33 24.08
C GLN A 173 9.59 13.73 23.17
N SER A 174 9.04 12.56 23.52
CA SER A 174 8.04 11.84 22.73
C SER A 174 6.64 12.06 23.31
N ASN A 175 5.71 12.53 22.48
CA ASN A 175 4.27 12.56 22.81
C ASN A 175 3.60 11.18 22.62
N ALA A 176 2.31 11.07 22.93
CA ALA A 176 1.54 9.83 22.77
C ALA A 176 1.51 9.30 21.33
N VAL A 177 1.38 10.19 20.34
CA VAL A 177 1.42 9.82 18.91
C VAL A 177 2.75 9.16 18.54
N HIS A 178 3.88 9.69 19.03
CA HIS A 178 5.21 9.08 18.80
C HIS A 178 5.28 7.64 19.36
N LEU A 179 4.67 7.40 20.51
CA LEU A 179 4.65 6.08 21.14
C LEU A 179 3.79 5.08 20.37
N ALA A 180 2.61 5.49 19.88
CA ALA A 180 1.76 4.66 19.01
C ALA A 180 2.49 4.26 17.70
N CYS A 181 3.26 5.19 17.13
CA CYS A 181 4.05 4.92 15.93
C CYS A 181 5.16 3.89 16.18
N ARG A 182 5.88 4.03 17.30
CA ARG A 182 6.96 3.09 17.67
C ARG A 182 6.44 1.68 17.94
N THR A 183 5.20 1.56 18.41
CA THR A 183 4.54 0.27 18.65
C THR A 183 3.80 -0.27 17.42
N LYS A 184 3.95 0.36 16.25
CA LYS A 184 3.33 -0.01 14.96
C LYS A 184 1.79 -0.02 15.00
N ARG A 185 1.17 0.95 15.69
CA ARG A 185 -0.29 1.07 15.80
C ARG A 185 -0.81 2.33 15.11
N PRO A 186 -1.00 2.33 13.78
CA PRO A 186 -1.46 3.51 13.03
C PRO A 186 -2.91 3.90 13.33
N GLU A 187 -3.72 2.95 13.81
CA GLU A 187 -5.14 3.16 14.13
C GLU A 187 -5.34 4.16 15.28
N CYS A 188 -4.44 4.15 16.27
CA CYS A 188 -4.50 5.06 17.43
C CYS A 188 -4.27 6.53 17.07
N ILE A 189 -3.85 6.84 15.83
CA ILE A 189 -3.73 8.22 15.37
C ILE A 189 -4.96 8.70 14.57
N LYS A 190 -5.84 7.81 14.12
CA LYS A 190 -7.05 8.16 13.36
C LYS A 190 -8.28 8.47 14.23
N ALA A 191 -8.11 8.78 15.52
CA ALA A 191 -9.22 9.05 16.43
C ALA A 191 -10.11 10.20 15.90
N PRO A 192 -11.44 10.09 16.02
CA PRO A 192 -12.37 10.80 15.15
C PRO A 192 -12.43 12.30 15.43
N ASN A 193 -12.44 13.08 14.34
CA ASN A 193 -13.02 14.43 14.26
C ASN A 193 -14.56 14.39 14.45
N SER A 194 -15.07 13.68 15.46
CA SER A 194 -16.50 13.58 15.73
C SER A 194 -16.97 14.74 16.59
N ARG A 195 -17.45 15.79 15.90
CA ARG A 195 -18.56 16.68 16.29
C ARG A 195 -18.96 16.66 17.80
N ARG A 196 -18.15 17.24 18.69
CA ARG A 196 -18.63 17.89 19.95
C ARG A 196 -17.57 18.52 20.85
N SER A 197 -16.28 18.32 20.65
CA SER A 197 -15.27 18.99 21.47
C SER A 197 -14.88 20.35 20.87
N LYS A 198 -14.93 21.41 21.69
CA LYS A 198 -14.32 22.73 21.40
C LYS A 198 -12.77 22.67 21.39
N CYS A 199 -12.17 21.48 21.32
CA CYS A 199 -10.73 21.31 21.18
C CYS A 199 -10.37 21.36 19.70
N LYS A 200 -10.00 22.55 19.21
CA LYS A 200 -9.40 22.76 17.88
C LYS A 200 -8.02 22.10 17.70
N THR A 201 -7.60 21.19 18.58
CA THR A 201 -6.25 20.61 18.58
C THR A 201 -6.26 19.12 18.94
N TYR A 202 -7.02 18.33 18.20
CA TYR A 202 -6.58 16.99 17.83
C TYR A 202 -6.27 17.03 16.34
N ALA A 203 -5.00 16.82 16.01
CA ALA A 203 -4.46 16.90 14.66
C ALA A 203 -4.74 18.22 13.92
N THR A 204 -4.35 19.37 14.51
CA THR A 204 -3.89 20.46 13.64
C THR A 204 -2.74 19.90 12.81
N THR A 205 -2.88 20.03 11.49
CA THR A 205 -1.89 19.99 10.40
C THR A 205 -0.47 19.45 10.68
N GLU A 206 0.18 19.84 11.77
CA GLU A 206 1.50 19.41 12.29
C GLU A 206 1.58 17.99 12.91
N GLY A 207 0.46 17.32 13.21
CA GLY A 207 0.46 16.04 13.94
C GLY A 207 1.03 14.85 13.15
N VAL A 208 0.89 14.85 11.82
CA VAL A 208 1.43 13.79 10.96
C VAL A 208 2.95 13.91 10.81
N GLU A 209 3.47 15.13 10.84
CA GLU A 209 4.90 15.42 10.85
C GLU A 209 5.57 14.93 12.14
N ASN A 210 4.83 14.86 13.24
CA ASN A 210 5.27 14.27 14.51
C ASN A 210 5.25 12.72 14.53
N TYR A 211 4.76 12.02 13.48
CA TYR A 211 5.00 10.57 13.34
C TYR A 211 6.48 10.23 13.14
N LEU A 212 7.25 11.25 12.79
CA LEU A 212 8.49 11.15 12.05
C LEU A 212 9.63 11.84 12.77
N LEU A 213 9.49 12.19 14.06
CA LEU A 213 10.62 12.73 14.81
C LEU A 213 11.77 11.73 14.69
N PRO A 214 12.81 12.10 13.92
CA PRO A 214 13.90 11.20 13.67
C PRO A 214 14.59 10.99 15.02
N SER A 215 15.13 9.80 15.28
CA SER A 215 16.05 9.63 16.40
C SER A 215 17.13 10.73 16.35
N MET A 216 17.76 11.06 17.49
CA MET A 216 18.82 12.09 17.52
C MET A 216 19.91 11.85 16.44
N TYR A 217 20.09 10.61 16.00
CA TYR A 217 20.93 10.23 14.87
C TYR A 217 20.34 10.59 13.51
N GLU A 218 19.05 10.35 13.29
CA GLU A 218 18.36 10.66 12.03
C GLU A 218 18.16 12.18 11.84
N MET A 219 18.06 12.98 12.92
CA MET A 219 18.02 14.45 12.83
C MET A 219 19.35 15.05 12.32
N LYS A 220 20.48 14.38 12.59
CA LYS A 220 21.80 14.81 12.09
C LYS A 220 21.93 14.68 10.58
N ASN A 221 21.15 13.79 9.97
CA ASN A 221 21.21 13.52 8.53
C ASN A 221 20.21 14.35 7.72
N GLY A 222 19.40 15.18 8.37
CA GLY A 222 18.37 16.01 7.73
C GLY A 222 17.29 15.21 6.99
N GLY A 223 16.55 15.85 6.11
CA GLY A 223 15.57 15.20 5.22
C GLY A 223 14.11 15.40 5.60
N THR A 224 13.24 15.12 4.63
CA THR A 224 11.79 15.26 4.78
C THR A 224 11.23 14.13 5.66
N PRO A 225 10.02 14.31 6.23
CA PRO A 225 9.37 13.26 7.01
C PRO A 225 9.23 11.94 6.22
N LEU A 226 9.13 12.00 4.88
CA LEU A 226 9.08 10.81 4.03
C LEU A 226 10.31 9.88 4.17
N HIS A 227 11.50 10.43 4.48
CA HIS A 227 12.74 9.65 4.65
C HIS A 227 12.68 8.70 5.84
N TRP A 228 11.94 9.06 6.89
CA TRP A 228 11.99 8.37 8.18
C TRP A 228 10.80 7.47 8.42
N VAL A 229 9.99 7.24 7.38
CA VAL A 229 8.81 6.37 7.44
C VAL A 229 9.20 4.92 7.74
N LYS A 230 8.40 4.27 8.60
CA LYS A 230 8.53 2.85 8.94
C LYS A 230 7.30 2.01 8.57
N ILE A 231 6.20 2.67 8.20
CA ILE A 231 4.89 2.04 8.01
C ILE A 231 4.30 2.54 6.69
N GLN A 232 3.86 1.61 5.85
CA GLN A 232 3.30 1.88 4.52
C GLN A 232 2.10 2.84 4.54
N SER A 233 1.21 2.72 5.54
CA SER A 233 0.03 3.59 5.65
C SER A 233 0.39 5.05 5.88
N VAL A 234 1.45 5.32 6.65
CA VAL A 234 1.97 6.67 6.88
C VAL A 234 2.61 7.21 5.61
N LEU A 235 3.35 6.35 4.88
CA LEU A 235 3.96 6.71 3.60
C LEU A 235 2.91 7.23 2.61
N LYS A 236 1.84 6.46 2.38
CA LYS A 236 0.76 6.82 1.44
C LYS A 236 0.12 8.16 1.82
N HIS A 237 -0.15 8.36 3.11
CA HIS A 237 -0.74 9.60 3.62
C HIS A 237 0.17 10.83 3.43
N LEU A 238 1.50 10.67 3.55
CA LEU A 238 2.44 11.76 3.27
C LEU A 238 2.47 12.08 1.78
N ILE A 239 2.49 11.08 0.91
CA ILE A 239 2.50 11.31 -0.54
C ILE A 239 1.22 12.03 -0.96
N GLU A 240 0.06 11.64 -0.41
CA GLU A 240 -1.22 12.32 -0.65
C GLU A 240 -1.24 13.78 -0.19
N ARG A 241 -0.39 14.16 0.77
CA ARG A 241 -0.21 15.56 1.22
C ARG A 241 0.76 16.37 0.36
N GLY A 242 1.31 15.78 -0.70
CA GLY A 242 2.19 16.48 -1.63
C GLY A 242 3.64 16.59 -1.19
N TYR A 243 4.12 15.74 -0.26
CA TYR A 243 5.55 15.67 0.03
C TYR A 243 6.29 15.14 -1.20
N SER A 244 7.39 15.80 -1.58
CA SER A 244 8.24 15.36 -2.69
C SER A 244 8.84 13.98 -2.40
N ILE A 245 8.60 13.05 -3.33
CA ILE A 245 9.01 11.65 -3.24
C ILE A 245 10.54 11.51 -3.36
N ASP A 246 11.13 12.28 -4.26
CA ASP A 246 12.55 12.26 -4.61
C ASP A 246 13.37 13.34 -3.86
N ALA A 247 12.81 13.92 -2.81
CA ALA A 247 13.56 14.82 -1.94
C ALA A 247 14.80 14.10 -1.38
N ARG A 248 15.92 14.83 -1.28
CA ARG A 248 17.18 14.32 -0.75
C ARG A 248 17.45 14.86 0.66
N ASN A 249 18.02 14.02 1.52
CA ASN A 249 18.54 14.42 2.83
C ASN A 249 19.98 14.99 2.72
N PHE A 250 20.63 15.31 3.84
CA PHE A 250 21.99 15.88 3.84
C PHE A 250 23.07 14.91 3.36
N THR A 251 22.78 13.61 3.32
CA THR A 251 23.65 12.58 2.73
C THR A 251 23.31 12.26 1.28
N GLY A 252 22.48 13.09 0.63
CA GLY A 252 22.05 12.90 -0.76
C GLY A 252 21.04 11.76 -0.97
N GLN A 253 20.61 11.08 0.10
CA GLN A 253 19.74 9.92 0.03
C GLN A 253 18.29 10.36 -0.14
N THR A 254 17.55 9.68 -1.01
CA THR A 254 16.09 9.81 -1.11
C THR A 254 15.37 8.92 -0.09
N ALA A 255 14.05 9.10 0.07
CA ALA A 255 13.25 8.21 0.89
C ALA A 255 13.39 6.73 0.50
N LEU A 256 13.53 6.44 -0.81
CA LEU A 256 13.74 5.10 -1.34
C LEU A 256 15.05 4.47 -0.81
N HIS A 257 16.15 5.22 -0.78
CA HIS A 257 17.42 4.74 -0.22
C HIS A 257 17.26 4.33 1.26
N VAL A 258 16.56 5.15 2.06
CA VAL A 258 16.42 4.90 3.49
C VAL A 258 15.55 3.67 3.76
N VAL A 259 14.44 3.49 3.03
CA VAL A 259 13.58 2.31 3.22
C VAL A 259 14.25 1.03 2.71
N VAL A 260 15.03 1.09 1.63
CA VAL A 260 15.84 -0.04 1.13
C VAL A 260 16.92 -0.41 2.14
N LYS A 261 17.66 0.57 2.67
CA LYS A 261 18.67 0.35 3.73
C LYS A 261 18.08 -0.27 5.00
N LYS A 262 16.84 0.08 5.34
CA LYS A 262 16.08 -0.49 6.47
C LYS A 262 15.34 -1.79 6.11
N THR A 263 15.50 -2.31 4.89
CA THR A 263 14.85 -3.52 4.37
C THR A 263 13.31 -3.52 4.47
N LEU A 264 12.69 -2.34 4.32
CA LEU A 264 11.24 -2.16 4.44
C LEU A 264 10.54 -2.37 3.09
N PHE A 265 10.37 -3.63 2.69
CA PHE A 265 9.82 -4.01 1.38
C PHE A 265 8.50 -3.29 1.02
N ASP A 266 7.50 -3.29 1.89
CA ASP A 266 6.19 -2.69 1.61
C ASP A 266 6.28 -1.18 1.34
N CYS A 267 7.20 -0.50 2.04
CA CYS A 267 7.46 0.92 1.83
C CYS A 267 8.22 1.16 0.53
N SER A 268 9.21 0.32 0.20
CA SER A 268 9.94 0.38 -1.08
C SER A 268 8.99 0.20 -2.27
N LEU A 269 8.14 -0.84 -2.24
CA LEU A 269 7.17 -1.09 -3.31
C LEU A 269 6.20 0.08 -3.47
N SER A 270 5.74 0.66 -2.37
CA SER A 270 4.80 1.78 -2.40
C SER A 270 5.42 3.07 -2.93
N LEU A 271 6.66 3.38 -2.56
CA LEU A 271 7.40 4.53 -3.12
C LEU A 271 7.56 4.38 -4.63
N LEU A 272 7.98 3.20 -5.10
CA LEU A 272 8.12 2.90 -6.53
C LEU A 272 6.77 2.98 -7.26
N SER A 273 5.70 2.49 -6.64
CA SER A 273 4.33 2.54 -7.19
C SER A 273 3.79 3.97 -7.28
N CYS A 274 4.30 4.87 -6.43
CA CYS A 274 3.99 6.30 -6.45
C CYS A 274 4.94 7.12 -7.34
N GLY A 275 5.85 6.48 -8.08
CA GLY A 275 6.75 7.16 -9.01
C GLY A 275 8.09 7.62 -8.44
N ALA A 276 8.56 7.03 -7.34
CA ALA A 276 9.93 7.28 -6.87
C ALA A 276 10.96 6.86 -7.93
N ASN A 277 11.92 7.74 -8.22
CA ASN A 277 12.96 7.43 -9.20
C ASN A 277 14.02 6.47 -8.61
N PRO A 278 14.16 5.25 -9.14
CA PRO A 278 15.08 4.26 -8.58
C PRO A 278 16.55 4.47 -8.97
N ASN A 279 16.85 5.42 -9.86
CA ASN A 279 18.20 5.67 -10.40
C ASN A 279 18.90 6.88 -9.77
N LEU A 280 18.23 7.58 -8.85
CA LEU A 280 18.87 8.67 -8.11
C LEU A 280 19.99 8.10 -7.23
N VAL A 281 21.16 8.72 -7.29
CA VAL A 281 22.31 8.33 -6.45
C VAL A 281 22.40 9.21 -5.21
N ASP A 282 22.98 8.64 -4.14
CA ASP A 282 23.34 9.37 -2.92
C ASP A 282 24.73 10.03 -3.01
N SER A 283 25.22 10.63 -1.91
CA SER A 283 26.53 11.30 -1.90
C SER A 283 27.73 10.38 -2.17
N SER A 284 27.59 9.07 -2.02
CA SER A 284 28.61 8.07 -2.36
C SER A 284 28.51 7.61 -3.82
N GLY A 285 27.55 8.11 -4.58
CA GLY A 285 27.24 7.61 -5.92
C GLY A 285 26.45 6.29 -5.89
N ASP A 286 26.03 5.81 -4.70
CA ASP A 286 25.26 4.57 -4.59
C ASP A 286 23.80 4.85 -4.93
N SER A 287 23.27 4.08 -5.89
CA SER A 287 21.82 4.04 -6.16
C SER A 287 21.11 3.14 -5.14
N PRO A 288 19.77 3.21 -5.01
CA PRO A 288 18.99 2.27 -4.21
C PRO A 288 19.29 0.81 -4.54
N LEU A 289 19.62 0.51 -5.80
CA LEU A 289 20.02 -0.83 -6.26
C LEU A 289 21.35 -1.27 -5.63
N HIS A 290 22.35 -0.38 -5.54
CA HIS A 290 23.62 -0.67 -4.85
C HIS A 290 23.37 -1.06 -3.38
N ILE A 291 22.54 -0.28 -2.68
CA ILE A 291 22.18 -0.53 -1.28
C ILE A 291 21.44 -1.88 -1.14
N ALA A 292 20.50 -2.17 -2.03
CA ALA A 292 19.75 -3.42 -2.02
C ALA A 292 20.69 -4.63 -2.20
N CYS A 293 21.62 -4.55 -3.15
CA CYS A 293 22.66 -5.55 -3.38
C CYS A 293 23.57 -5.75 -2.17
N SER A 294 24.04 -4.66 -1.54
CA SER A 294 24.87 -4.75 -0.33
C SER A 294 24.12 -5.40 0.84
N SER A 295 22.80 -5.29 0.89
CA SER A 295 21.95 -5.90 1.92
C SER A 295 21.54 -7.35 1.62
N ALA A 296 21.93 -7.90 0.46
CA ALA A 296 21.53 -9.22 -0.04
C ALA A 296 20.01 -9.48 -0.07
N ASN A 297 19.19 -8.42 -0.22
CA ASN A 297 17.74 -8.55 -0.25
C ASN A 297 17.23 -8.80 -1.67
N PHE A 298 17.01 -10.08 -1.99
CA PHE A 298 16.51 -10.52 -3.31
C PHE A 298 15.22 -9.81 -3.73
N LEU A 299 14.22 -9.77 -2.86
CA LEU A 299 12.89 -9.27 -3.21
C LEU A 299 12.90 -7.77 -3.53
N ILE A 300 13.61 -6.98 -2.72
CA ILE A 300 13.79 -5.54 -2.98
C ILE A 300 14.58 -5.32 -4.27
N THR A 301 15.65 -6.10 -4.50
CA THR A 301 16.47 -5.97 -5.71
C THR A 301 15.67 -6.29 -6.98
N GLN A 302 14.93 -7.40 -6.99
CA GLN A 302 14.05 -7.76 -8.11
C GLN A 302 13.01 -6.68 -8.38
N THR A 303 12.44 -6.10 -7.33
CA THR A 303 11.46 -5.01 -7.45
C THR A 303 12.11 -3.78 -8.05
N LEU A 304 13.29 -3.38 -7.57
CA LEU A 304 14.03 -2.24 -8.11
C LEU A 304 14.33 -2.43 -9.62
N ILE A 305 14.78 -3.61 -10.03
CA ILE A 305 15.02 -3.93 -11.45
C ILE A 305 13.72 -3.84 -12.27
N ALA A 306 12.62 -4.41 -11.77
CA ALA A 306 11.31 -4.36 -12.45
C ALA A 306 10.74 -2.93 -12.60
N PHE A 307 11.17 -2.01 -11.75
CA PHE A 307 10.83 -0.58 -11.85
C PHE A 307 11.88 0.24 -12.63
N GLY A 308 12.80 -0.40 -13.36
CA GLY A 308 13.72 0.26 -14.28
C GLY A 308 15.01 0.77 -13.63
N SER A 309 15.49 0.12 -12.57
CA SER A 309 16.82 0.43 -12.02
C SER A 309 17.93 0.07 -13.01
N ASP A 310 18.84 1.00 -13.27
CA ASP A 310 19.99 0.76 -14.12
C ASP A 310 21.03 -0.10 -13.39
N VAL A 311 21.19 -1.31 -13.91
CA VAL A 311 22.09 -2.36 -13.41
C VAL A 311 23.56 -2.09 -13.69
N ASN A 312 23.87 -1.11 -14.55
CA ASN A 312 25.21 -0.73 -14.96
C ASN A 312 25.70 0.57 -14.33
N THR A 313 24.87 1.26 -13.56
CA THR A 313 25.26 2.48 -12.83
C THR A 313 26.53 2.22 -12.02
N LEU A 314 27.50 3.14 -12.06
CA LEU A 314 28.72 3.04 -11.26
C LEU A 314 28.66 4.03 -10.09
N ASN A 315 29.04 3.59 -8.91
CA ASN A 315 29.22 4.46 -7.75
C ASN A 315 30.56 5.20 -7.79
N ASN A 316 30.86 6.02 -6.77
CA ASN A 316 32.10 6.81 -6.74
C ASN A 316 33.37 5.95 -6.63
N GLN A 317 33.25 4.66 -6.27
CA GLN A 317 34.33 3.69 -6.27
C GLN A 317 34.50 2.99 -7.63
N GLY A 318 33.67 3.32 -8.64
CA GLY A 318 33.66 2.66 -9.94
C GLY A 318 33.07 1.26 -9.91
N GLU A 319 32.34 0.90 -8.84
CA GLU A 319 31.67 -0.39 -8.69
C GLU A 319 30.23 -0.28 -9.19
N SER A 320 29.78 -1.31 -9.93
CA SER A 320 28.37 -1.47 -10.29
C SER A 320 27.64 -2.34 -9.26
N PRO A 321 26.30 -2.38 -9.23
CA PRO A 321 25.54 -3.25 -8.33
C PRO A 321 25.98 -4.72 -8.43
N ARG A 322 26.29 -5.18 -9.65
CA ARG A 322 26.82 -6.53 -9.91
C ARG A 322 28.16 -6.78 -9.22
N HIS A 323 29.05 -5.80 -9.17
CA HIS A 323 30.33 -5.91 -8.47
C HIS A 323 30.12 -6.07 -6.95
N LEU A 324 29.17 -5.33 -6.37
CA LEU A 324 28.84 -5.45 -4.95
C LEU A 324 28.31 -6.85 -4.60
N VAL A 325 27.45 -7.41 -5.44
CA VAL A 325 26.93 -8.78 -5.26
C VAL A 325 28.05 -9.82 -5.31
N ALA A 326 28.99 -9.69 -6.24
CA ALA A 326 30.09 -10.64 -6.41
C ALA A 326 31.08 -10.68 -5.24
N ARG A 327 31.09 -9.66 -4.37
CA ARG A 327 31.98 -9.59 -3.20
C ARG A 327 31.46 -10.37 -1.99
N ASN A 328 30.17 -10.70 -1.96
CA ASN A 328 29.56 -11.45 -0.87
C ASN A 328 29.41 -12.93 -1.22
N THR A 329 29.54 -13.81 -0.21
CA THR A 329 29.62 -15.27 -0.39
C THR A 329 28.29 -15.98 -0.10
N SER A 330 27.13 -15.34 -0.26
CA SER A 330 25.83 -15.93 0.07
C SER A 330 25.10 -16.51 -1.16
N ASN A 331 24.29 -17.55 -0.97
CA ASN A 331 23.51 -18.14 -2.06
C ASN A 331 22.47 -17.18 -2.66
N THR A 332 21.98 -16.21 -1.87
CA THR A 332 21.12 -15.12 -2.35
C THR A 332 21.83 -14.23 -3.37
N ASP A 333 23.15 -14.08 -3.26
CA ASP A 333 23.95 -13.27 -4.19
C ASP A 333 24.06 -13.93 -5.57
N LEU A 334 24.08 -15.26 -5.65
CA LEU A 334 24.06 -15.97 -6.93
C LEU A 334 22.74 -15.77 -7.69
N VAL A 335 21.62 -15.73 -6.97
CA VAL A 335 20.31 -15.44 -7.56
C VAL A 335 20.26 -13.98 -8.03
N LEU A 336 20.81 -13.05 -7.25
CA LEU A 336 20.93 -11.65 -7.65
C LEU A 336 21.82 -11.50 -8.89
N LEU A 337 22.96 -12.18 -8.93
CA LEU A 337 23.88 -12.18 -10.06
C LEU A 337 23.18 -12.70 -11.33
N TYR A 338 22.39 -13.79 -11.20
CA TYR A 338 21.59 -14.31 -12.30
C TYR A 338 20.57 -13.27 -12.81
N CYS A 339 19.84 -12.59 -11.92
CA CYS A 339 18.93 -11.51 -12.30
C CYS A 339 19.62 -10.38 -13.06
N PHE A 340 20.86 -10.02 -12.68
CA PHE A 340 21.65 -9.01 -13.40
C PHE A 340 22.15 -9.49 -14.76
N THR A 341 22.47 -10.78 -14.90
CA THR A 341 22.91 -11.33 -16.20
C THR A 341 21.79 -11.41 -17.24
N GLN A 342 20.54 -11.63 -16.82
CA GLN A 342 19.39 -11.62 -17.74
C GLN A 342 18.92 -10.21 -18.10
N SER A 343 19.10 -9.22 -17.22
CA SER A 343 18.74 -7.83 -17.48
C SER A 343 19.83 -7.03 -18.21
N GLY A 344 21.08 -7.48 -18.19
CA GLY A 344 22.24 -6.80 -18.79
C GLY A 344 22.66 -7.27 -20.20
N GLN A 345 21.90 -8.13 -20.88
CA GLN A 345 22.20 -8.46 -22.28
C GLN A 345 21.78 -7.32 -23.22
N ASN A 346 22.67 -6.33 -23.35
CA ASN A 346 22.77 -5.55 -24.57
C ASN A 346 23.19 -6.49 -25.73
N VAL A 347 22.21 -6.92 -26.51
CA VAL A 347 22.35 -7.33 -27.92
C VAL A 347 22.96 -6.10 -28.64
N VAL A 348 24.17 -5.99 -29.21
CA VAL A 348 25.33 -6.85 -29.53
C VAL A 348 26.57 -5.90 -29.62
N PRO A 349 27.82 -6.36 -29.45
CA PRO A 349 28.73 -6.33 -30.62
C PRO A 349 29.34 -7.70 -30.93
N ARG A 350 29.30 -8.03 -32.22
CA ARG A 350 29.72 -9.27 -32.86
C ARG A 350 31.17 -9.64 -32.54
N THR A 351 31.37 -10.67 -31.72
CA THR A 351 32.41 -11.70 -31.89
C THR A 351 32.15 -12.81 -30.88
N CYS A 352 31.44 -13.85 -31.30
CA CYS A 352 31.57 -15.24 -30.87
C CYS A 352 30.38 -15.99 -31.48
N GLN A 353 30.65 -16.62 -32.62
CA GLN A 353 29.72 -17.56 -33.24
C GLN A 353 29.60 -18.78 -32.33
N HIS A 354 28.38 -19.04 -31.85
CA HIS A 354 27.75 -20.35 -31.65
C HIS A 354 26.69 -20.23 -30.54
N VAL A 355 25.48 -19.81 -30.91
CA VAL A 355 24.25 -20.07 -30.15
C VAL A 355 23.13 -20.41 -31.13
N GLU A 356 22.25 -21.29 -30.67
CA GLU A 356 21.39 -22.23 -31.39
C GLU A 356 20.24 -21.62 -32.22
N LYS A 357 19.72 -22.48 -33.11
CA LYS A 357 18.97 -22.19 -34.36
C LYS A 357 17.48 -21.85 -34.23
N ASP A 358 16.98 -21.36 -33.09
CA ASP A 358 15.54 -21.02 -32.94
C ASP A 358 15.25 -19.52 -32.74
N ALA A 359 16.23 -18.64 -33.01
CA ALA A 359 16.08 -17.17 -32.93
C ALA A 359 15.47 -16.51 -34.19
N PHE A 360 14.60 -17.22 -34.91
CA PHE A 360 13.96 -16.68 -36.12
C PHE A 360 12.58 -16.13 -35.77
N GLN A 361 12.47 -14.79 -35.58
CA GLN A 361 11.27 -13.95 -35.84
C GLN A 361 11.35 -12.55 -35.20
N VAL A 362 12.00 -12.37 -34.05
CA VAL A 362 11.92 -11.11 -33.29
C VAL A 362 12.83 -10.02 -33.89
N ASP A 363 14.05 -10.39 -34.30
CA ASP A 363 15.00 -9.43 -34.88
C ASP A 363 14.52 -8.88 -36.23
N ASP A 364 13.85 -9.69 -37.06
CA ASP A 364 13.31 -9.25 -38.35
C ASP A 364 12.13 -8.27 -38.18
N VAL A 365 11.25 -8.51 -37.20
CA VAL A 365 10.16 -7.59 -36.86
C VAL A 365 10.70 -6.29 -36.29
N LEU A 366 11.66 -6.35 -35.35
CA LEU A 366 12.31 -5.16 -34.79
C LEU A 366 13.05 -4.37 -35.88
N ASN A 367 13.76 -5.05 -36.79
CA ASN A 367 14.43 -4.41 -37.93
C ASN A 367 13.42 -3.73 -38.86
N GLN A 368 12.22 -4.30 -39.06
CA GLN A 368 11.15 -3.66 -39.83
C GLN A 368 10.53 -2.44 -39.12
N VAL A 369 10.39 -2.46 -37.79
CA VAL A 369 9.91 -1.28 -37.02
C VAL A 369 10.98 -0.18 -37.01
N CYS A 370 12.24 -0.53 -36.78
CA CYS A 370 13.38 0.39 -36.74
C CYS A 370 13.73 1.00 -38.11
N GLN A 371 13.20 0.46 -39.21
CA GLN A 371 13.64 0.82 -40.56
C GLN A 371 13.20 2.19 -41.07
N ASP A 372 12.44 2.99 -40.32
CA ASP A 372 12.30 4.44 -40.52
C ASP A 372 11.38 5.01 -39.41
N PRO A 373 11.86 5.86 -38.47
CA PRO A 373 10.98 6.77 -37.75
C PRO A 373 10.47 7.84 -38.73
N PRO A 374 9.19 8.27 -38.66
CA PRO A 374 8.73 9.42 -39.45
C PRO A 374 9.53 10.66 -39.03
N ALA A 375 10.56 10.97 -39.81
CA ALA A 375 11.58 11.94 -39.44
C ALA A 375 11.02 13.35 -39.26
N ALA A 376 11.25 13.89 -38.06
CA ALA A 376 11.34 15.33 -37.87
C ALA A 376 12.42 15.89 -38.82
N ASN A 377 11.95 16.63 -39.83
CA ASN A 377 12.68 17.43 -40.82
C ASN A 377 13.16 16.79 -42.14
N LYS A 378 12.46 17.28 -43.19
CA LYS A 378 12.87 17.55 -44.58
C LYS A 378 12.93 16.38 -45.57
N LYS A 379 11.86 16.35 -46.39
CA LYS A 379 11.83 15.92 -47.79
C LYS A 379 12.36 14.50 -48.05
N LEU A 380 11.58 13.50 -47.65
CA LEU A 380 11.48 12.25 -48.41
C LEU A 380 10.02 11.87 -48.62
N LYS A 381 9.72 11.52 -49.86
CA LYS A 381 8.42 11.03 -50.34
C LYS A 381 8.21 9.61 -49.81
N SER A 382 7.00 9.36 -49.29
CA SER A 382 6.35 8.06 -49.04
C SER A 382 7.15 7.00 -48.28
N THR A 383 7.13 7.06 -46.95
CA THR A 383 7.53 5.92 -46.11
C THR A 383 6.31 5.02 -45.83
N ILE A 384 6.55 3.72 -45.88
CA ILE A 384 5.61 2.59 -45.81
C ILE A 384 4.71 2.71 -44.55
N GLY A 385 3.46 3.14 -44.71
CA GLY A 385 2.46 3.16 -43.64
C GLY A 385 1.73 1.82 -43.53
N GLY A 386 1.08 1.58 -42.39
CA GLY A 386 0.28 0.38 -42.13
C GLY A 386 0.73 -0.41 -40.92
N ARG A 387 1.43 0.22 -39.97
CA ARG A 387 1.96 -0.43 -38.77
C ARG A 387 0.90 -0.43 -37.67
N ILE A 388 0.54 -1.61 -37.19
CA ILE A 388 -0.54 -1.81 -36.21
C ILE A 388 0.03 -2.45 -34.94
N LEU A 389 -0.34 -1.89 -33.78
CA LEU A 389 -0.06 -2.47 -32.47
C LEU A 389 -1.37 -2.90 -31.79
N CYS A 390 -1.49 -4.19 -31.48
CA CYS A 390 -2.67 -4.78 -30.84
C CYS A 390 -2.34 -5.24 -29.43
N MET A 391 -3.14 -4.85 -28.44
CA MET A 391 -2.92 -5.18 -27.03
C MET A 391 -4.08 -5.98 -26.44
N ASP A 392 -3.76 -7.16 -25.92
CA ASP A 392 -4.74 -8.11 -25.40
C ASP A 392 -5.36 -7.67 -24.06
N GLY A 393 -6.55 -8.21 -23.77
CA GLY A 393 -7.13 -8.20 -22.44
C GLY A 393 -6.35 -9.07 -21.44
N GLY A 394 -6.63 -8.89 -20.14
CA GLY A 394 -6.01 -9.73 -19.09
C GLY A 394 -6.10 -9.26 -17.64
N GLY A 395 -6.94 -8.26 -17.34
CA GLY A 395 -7.05 -7.69 -15.99
C GLY A 395 -5.73 -7.11 -15.50
N ILE A 396 -5.37 -7.31 -14.23
CA ILE A 396 -4.14 -6.71 -13.67
C ILE A 396 -2.83 -7.16 -14.35
N ARG A 397 -2.88 -8.20 -15.19
CA ARG A 397 -1.73 -8.63 -16.01
C ARG A 397 -1.35 -7.65 -17.11
N GLY A 398 -2.08 -6.54 -17.28
CA GLY A 398 -1.65 -5.41 -18.12
C GLY A 398 -0.25 -4.90 -17.83
N LEU A 399 0.24 -5.08 -16.60
CA LEU A 399 1.63 -4.78 -16.24
C LEU A 399 2.65 -5.53 -17.13
N VAL A 400 2.30 -6.71 -17.65
CA VAL A 400 3.14 -7.45 -18.61
C VAL A 400 3.21 -6.70 -19.95
N LEU A 401 2.09 -6.16 -20.45
CA LEU A 401 2.07 -5.38 -21.68
C LEU A 401 2.95 -4.15 -21.55
N ILE A 402 2.79 -3.41 -20.44
CA ILE A 402 3.58 -2.21 -20.16
C ILE A 402 5.07 -2.55 -20.09
N GLN A 403 5.44 -3.68 -19.48
CA GLN A 403 6.83 -4.11 -19.44
C GLN A 403 7.39 -4.43 -20.83
N MET A 404 6.59 -5.03 -21.72
CA MET A 404 6.99 -5.29 -23.10
C MET A 404 7.11 -3.99 -23.90
N LEU A 405 6.22 -3.02 -23.67
CA LEU A 405 6.26 -1.69 -24.28
C LEU A 405 7.52 -0.93 -23.86
N GLU A 406 7.89 -0.94 -22.58
CA GLU A 406 9.12 -0.29 -22.11
C GLU A 406 10.38 -0.87 -22.78
N ILE A 407 10.41 -2.19 -22.96
CA ILE A 407 11.52 -2.86 -23.66
C ILE A 407 11.52 -2.44 -25.13
N LEU A 408 10.35 -2.41 -25.76
CA LEU A 408 10.20 -1.97 -27.15
C LEU A 408 10.64 -0.52 -27.32
N GLU A 409 10.22 0.39 -26.43
CA GLU A 409 10.64 1.79 -26.41
C GLU A 409 12.15 1.93 -26.28
N SER A 410 12.77 1.11 -25.41
CA SER A 410 14.23 1.11 -25.23
C SER A 410 15.00 0.67 -26.48
N ILE A 411 14.43 -0.25 -27.27
CA ILE A 411 15.01 -0.72 -28.54
C ILE A 411 14.79 0.30 -29.66
N LEU A 412 13.61 0.93 -29.70
CA LEU A 412 13.25 1.91 -30.73
C LEU A 412 13.88 3.29 -30.49
N GLY A 413 14.26 3.61 -29.26
CA GLY A 413 14.90 4.89 -28.91
C GLY A 413 13.93 6.09 -28.89
N GLY A 414 12.61 5.84 -28.80
CA GLY A 414 11.58 6.86 -28.70
C GLY A 414 10.19 6.28 -28.46
N PRO A 415 9.18 7.11 -28.12
CA PRO A 415 7.87 6.64 -27.69
C PRO A 415 7.21 5.68 -28.68
N VAL A 416 6.75 4.52 -28.20
CA VAL A 416 6.19 3.45 -29.04
C VAL A 416 5.11 3.98 -30.00
N ILE A 417 4.27 4.89 -29.53
CA ILE A 417 3.15 5.48 -30.30
C ILE A 417 3.59 6.19 -31.59
N GLN A 418 4.84 6.63 -31.72
CA GLN A 418 5.35 7.33 -32.90
C GLN A 418 5.71 6.37 -34.05
N TYR A 419 5.83 5.08 -33.75
CA TYR A 419 6.23 4.05 -34.71
C TYR A 419 5.05 3.28 -35.31
N PHE A 420 3.85 3.45 -34.76
CA PHE A 420 2.63 2.76 -35.19
C PHE A 420 1.59 3.76 -35.70
N ASP A 421 0.91 3.41 -36.78
CA ASP A 421 -0.17 4.22 -37.38
C ASP A 421 -1.53 3.93 -36.72
N CYS A 422 -1.68 2.71 -36.18
CA CYS A 422 -2.88 2.29 -35.46
C CYS A 422 -2.53 1.51 -34.20
N ILE A 423 -3.26 1.78 -33.12
CA ILE A 423 -3.16 1.09 -31.83
C ILE A 423 -4.53 0.58 -31.45
N SER A 424 -4.64 -0.71 -31.17
CA SER A 424 -5.87 -1.34 -30.70
C SER A 424 -5.69 -2.02 -29.35
N GLY A 425 -6.76 -2.03 -28.55
CA GLY A 425 -6.71 -2.61 -27.22
C GLY A 425 -8.06 -3.14 -26.76
N THR A 426 -8.02 -4.25 -26.01
CA THR A 426 -9.19 -4.82 -25.34
C THR A 426 -9.02 -4.82 -23.84
N SER A 427 -10.08 -4.48 -23.10
CA SER A 427 -10.09 -4.53 -21.63
C SER A 427 -8.96 -3.69 -21.05
N THR A 428 -8.06 -4.33 -20.32
CA THR A 428 -6.81 -3.73 -19.84
C THR A 428 -5.93 -3.18 -20.97
N GLY A 429 -5.78 -3.89 -22.08
CA GLY A 429 -5.08 -3.38 -23.26
C GLY A 429 -5.74 -2.10 -23.78
N GLY A 430 -7.07 -1.99 -23.70
CA GLY A 430 -7.81 -0.77 -24.04
C GLY A 430 -7.44 0.41 -23.15
N ILE A 431 -7.32 0.20 -21.82
CA ILE A 431 -6.87 1.24 -20.89
C ILE A 431 -5.43 1.70 -21.24
N VAL A 432 -4.53 0.76 -21.53
CA VAL A 432 -3.14 1.07 -21.92
C VAL A 432 -3.09 1.83 -23.24
N SER A 433 -3.84 1.38 -24.26
CA SER A 433 -3.94 2.07 -25.56
C SER A 433 -4.37 3.52 -25.39
N LEU A 434 -5.43 3.73 -24.63
CA LEU A 434 -5.95 5.09 -24.38
C LEU A 434 -4.95 5.93 -23.60
N ALA A 435 -4.34 5.39 -22.54
CA ALA A 435 -3.36 6.11 -21.73
C ALA A 435 -2.16 6.59 -22.57
N LEU A 436 -1.57 5.70 -23.38
CA LEU A 436 -0.47 6.05 -24.27
C LEU A 436 -0.88 7.12 -25.29
N CYS A 437 -2.06 6.98 -25.91
CA CYS A 437 -2.53 7.92 -26.92
C CYS A 437 -2.95 9.27 -26.32
N THR A 438 -3.29 9.33 -25.03
CA THR A 438 -3.53 10.58 -24.30
C THR A 438 -2.24 11.27 -23.82
N GLY A 439 -1.07 10.71 -24.15
CA GLY A 439 0.24 11.29 -23.88
C GLY A 439 0.95 10.77 -22.63
N ASN A 440 0.44 9.70 -22.00
CA ASN A 440 1.11 9.11 -20.85
C ASN A 440 2.31 8.28 -21.32
N SER A 441 3.42 8.38 -20.58
CA SER A 441 4.60 7.51 -20.73
C SER A 441 4.32 6.10 -20.21
N ASP A 442 5.16 5.14 -20.61
CA ASP A 442 5.08 3.77 -20.09
C ASP A 442 5.18 3.70 -18.56
N GLN A 443 6.02 4.55 -17.95
CA GLN A 443 6.15 4.65 -16.50
C GLN A 443 4.87 5.16 -15.84
N GLU A 444 4.21 6.15 -16.42
CA GLU A 444 2.92 6.65 -15.94
C GLU A 444 1.82 5.59 -16.10
N CYS A 445 1.82 4.84 -17.19
CA CYS A 445 0.94 3.69 -17.38
C CYS A 445 1.17 2.61 -16.30
N LYS A 446 2.44 2.30 -15.97
CA LYS A 446 2.80 1.36 -14.91
C LYS A 446 2.25 1.83 -13.56
N GLN A 447 2.45 3.11 -13.22
CA GLN A 447 1.93 3.72 -12.00
C GLN A 447 0.41 3.70 -11.94
N LEU A 448 -0.26 4.04 -13.04
CA LEU A 448 -1.72 3.98 -13.19
C LEU A 448 -2.23 2.57 -12.84
N PHE A 449 -1.59 1.51 -13.35
CA PHE A 449 -2.00 0.13 -13.04
C PHE A 449 -1.77 -0.28 -11.57
N PHE A 450 -0.69 0.19 -10.93
CA PHE A 450 -0.50 -0.03 -9.49
C PHE A 450 -1.56 0.71 -8.67
N ARG A 451 -1.92 1.95 -9.04
CA ARG A 451 -3.02 2.68 -8.39
C ARG A 451 -4.38 2.01 -8.63
N LEU A 452 -4.62 1.52 -9.85
CA LEU A 452 -5.82 0.77 -10.21
C LEU A 452 -5.95 -0.48 -9.32
N LYS A 453 -4.87 -1.26 -9.17
CA LYS A 453 -4.80 -2.43 -8.27
C LYS A 453 -5.22 -2.08 -6.84
N ASP A 454 -4.64 -1.01 -6.31
CA ASP A 454 -4.75 -0.64 -4.89
C ASP A 454 -6.07 0.08 -4.55
N ARG A 455 -6.69 0.74 -5.52
CA ARG A 455 -7.92 1.53 -5.29
C ARG A 455 -9.19 0.82 -5.74
N VAL A 456 -9.15 0.12 -6.88
CA VAL A 456 -10.36 -0.46 -7.49
C VAL A 456 -10.61 -1.88 -7.01
N PHE A 457 -9.56 -2.70 -6.87
CA PHE A 457 -9.70 -4.12 -6.54
C PHE A 457 -9.70 -4.35 -5.01
N CYS A 458 -10.54 -3.60 -4.29
CA CYS A 458 -10.69 -3.70 -2.83
C CYS A 458 -12.01 -4.40 -2.46
N GLY A 459 -11.95 -5.38 -1.56
CA GLY A 459 -13.13 -6.09 -1.06
C GLY A 459 -13.47 -7.39 -1.80
N SER A 460 -14.70 -7.85 -1.65
CA SER A 460 -15.23 -9.06 -2.29
C SER A 460 -15.85 -8.74 -3.66
N LYS A 461 -15.75 -9.68 -4.61
CA LYS A 461 -16.41 -9.55 -5.91
C LYS A 461 -17.94 -9.69 -5.78
N PRO A 462 -18.73 -9.02 -6.64
CA PRO A 462 -18.29 -8.02 -7.63
C PRO A 462 -17.81 -6.73 -6.96
N TYR A 463 -16.78 -6.11 -7.54
CA TYR A 463 -16.21 -4.86 -7.05
C TYR A 463 -17.12 -3.67 -7.35
N ASP A 464 -16.93 -2.59 -6.58
CA ASP A 464 -17.69 -1.37 -6.75
C ASP A 464 -17.36 -0.68 -8.07
N SER A 465 -18.39 -0.51 -8.90
CA SER A 465 -18.28 0.08 -10.24
C SER A 465 -18.09 1.59 -10.19
N GLU A 466 -18.57 2.26 -9.13
CA GLU A 466 -18.41 3.71 -8.94
C GLU A 466 -16.94 4.06 -8.64
N ILE A 467 -16.21 3.16 -7.96
CA ILE A 467 -14.78 3.33 -7.69
C ILE A 467 -13.97 3.24 -8.98
N LEU A 468 -14.27 2.27 -9.85
CA LEU A 468 -13.62 2.16 -11.16
C LEU A 468 -13.92 3.40 -12.03
N GLU A 469 -15.17 3.85 -12.04
CA GLU A 469 -15.58 5.01 -12.83
C GLU A 469 -14.90 6.31 -12.36
N SER A 470 -14.95 6.58 -11.06
CA SER A 470 -14.27 7.75 -10.48
C SER A 470 -12.76 7.72 -10.69
N PHE A 471 -12.15 6.53 -10.64
CA PHE A 471 -10.75 6.33 -10.99
C PHE A 471 -10.47 6.71 -12.45
N LEU A 472 -11.20 6.14 -13.40
CA LEU A 472 -11.00 6.41 -14.83
C LEU A 472 -11.28 7.88 -15.20
N LYS A 473 -12.29 8.50 -14.60
CA LYS A 473 -12.56 9.95 -14.73
C LYS A 473 -11.39 10.80 -14.23
N THR A 474 -10.77 10.41 -13.12
CA THR A 474 -9.62 11.14 -12.57
C THR A 474 -8.39 11.02 -13.47
N GLU A 475 -8.16 9.84 -14.06
CA GLU A 475 -6.98 9.59 -14.90
C GLU A 475 -7.11 10.20 -16.31
N PHE A 476 -8.28 10.06 -16.96
CA PHE A 476 -8.47 10.53 -18.33
C PHE A 476 -9.09 11.94 -18.43
N GLY A 477 -9.74 12.42 -17.38
CA GLY A 477 -10.43 13.71 -17.35
C GLY A 477 -11.62 13.78 -18.31
N ASP A 478 -11.95 15.00 -18.72
CA ASP A 478 -13.09 15.28 -19.60
C ASP A 478 -12.73 15.20 -21.10
N ARG A 479 -11.72 14.40 -21.46
CA ARG A 479 -11.28 14.24 -22.86
C ARG A 479 -12.24 13.34 -23.63
N THR A 480 -12.48 13.71 -24.88
CA THR A 480 -13.23 12.92 -25.87
C THR A 480 -12.29 12.08 -26.73
N MET A 481 -12.81 11.05 -27.38
CA MET A 481 -12.03 10.22 -28.31
C MET A 481 -11.46 11.07 -29.47
N ALA A 482 -12.20 12.08 -29.93
CA ALA A 482 -11.74 13.01 -30.97
C ALA A 482 -10.57 13.92 -30.53
N ASP A 483 -10.36 14.13 -29.22
CA ASP A 483 -9.24 14.94 -28.71
C ASP A 483 -7.89 14.20 -28.83
N ILE A 484 -7.90 12.90 -29.13
CA ILE A 484 -6.68 12.10 -29.30
C ILE A 484 -6.04 12.40 -30.65
N ILE A 485 -5.02 13.27 -30.62
CA ILE A 485 -4.19 13.64 -31.77
C ILE A 485 -3.01 12.66 -31.84
N GLY A 486 -3.05 11.69 -32.75
CA GLY A 486 -2.02 10.65 -32.83
C GLY A 486 -2.42 9.50 -33.76
N PRO A 487 -1.93 8.27 -33.50
CA PRO A 487 -2.34 7.11 -34.28
C PRO A 487 -3.85 6.87 -34.18
N LYS A 488 -4.39 6.12 -35.13
CA LYS A 488 -5.78 5.65 -35.05
C LYS A 488 -5.92 4.73 -33.85
N VAL A 489 -6.84 5.03 -32.94
CA VAL A 489 -7.08 4.23 -31.74
C VAL A 489 -8.35 3.41 -31.91
N ILE A 490 -8.29 2.13 -31.53
CA ILE A 490 -9.41 1.20 -31.57
C ILE A 490 -9.53 0.54 -30.19
N VAL A 491 -10.68 0.67 -29.54
CA VAL A 491 -10.96 0.03 -28.25
C VAL A 491 -12.24 -0.78 -28.34
N THR A 492 -12.16 -2.05 -27.99
CA THR A 492 -13.28 -2.98 -28.15
C THR A 492 -14.18 -2.99 -26.90
N ALA A 493 -15.49 -3.10 -27.10
CA ALA A 493 -16.47 -3.36 -26.05
C ALA A 493 -17.60 -4.22 -26.59
N VAL A 494 -18.29 -4.96 -25.73
CA VAL A 494 -19.43 -5.78 -26.14
C VAL A 494 -20.72 -5.08 -25.80
N LYS A 495 -21.57 -4.88 -26.79
CA LYS A 495 -22.93 -4.35 -26.63
C LYS A 495 -23.85 -5.49 -26.21
N GLY A 496 -24.24 -5.48 -24.94
CA GLY A 496 -25.01 -6.54 -24.29
C GLY A 496 -26.53 -6.34 -24.31
N ASP A 497 -27.02 -5.22 -24.82
CA ASP A 497 -28.45 -4.93 -24.98
C ASP A 497 -29.01 -5.39 -26.34
N THR A 498 -28.16 -5.91 -27.24
CA THR A 498 -28.55 -6.50 -28.52
C THR A 498 -28.57 -8.03 -28.43
N ILE A 499 -29.46 -8.65 -29.21
CA ILE A 499 -29.50 -10.11 -29.40
C ILE A 499 -29.42 -10.38 -30.90
N PRO A 500 -28.31 -10.98 -31.41
CA PRO A 500 -27.12 -11.40 -30.66
C PRO A 500 -26.34 -10.21 -30.08
N ALA A 501 -25.53 -10.49 -29.03
CA ALA A 501 -24.60 -9.51 -28.49
C ALA A 501 -23.58 -9.13 -29.58
N ASP A 502 -23.31 -7.84 -29.70
CA ASP A 502 -22.53 -7.29 -30.81
C ASP A 502 -21.22 -6.65 -30.34
N LEU A 503 -20.21 -6.61 -31.21
CA LEU A 503 -18.94 -5.96 -30.91
C LEU A 503 -19.04 -4.48 -31.29
N HIS A 504 -18.87 -3.61 -30.30
CA HIS A 504 -18.76 -2.18 -30.52
C HIS A 504 -17.29 -1.75 -30.50
N ILE A 505 -16.91 -0.91 -31.47
CA ILE A 505 -15.57 -0.33 -31.58
C ILE A 505 -15.65 1.15 -31.23
N PHE A 506 -14.92 1.55 -30.19
CA PHE A 506 -14.62 2.94 -29.91
C PHE A 506 -13.38 3.37 -30.69
N HIS A 507 -13.48 4.46 -31.45
CA HIS A 507 -12.38 4.96 -32.28
C HIS A 507 -12.27 6.50 -32.26
N ASN A 508 -11.08 7.04 -32.54
CA ASN A 508 -10.84 8.50 -32.61
C ASN A 508 -11.02 9.10 -34.02
N TYR A 509 -11.34 8.30 -35.03
CA TYR A 509 -11.57 8.74 -36.41
C TYR A 509 -13.04 8.59 -36.81
N ILE A 510 -13.41 9.08 -37.99
CA ILE A 510 -14.77 8.95 -38.53
C ILE A 510 -14.99 7.49 -38.96
N SER A 511 -16.10 6.86 -38.57
CA SER A 511 -16.36 5.45 -38.89
C SER A 511 -16.51 5.24 -40.41
N ALA A 512 -16.34 3.98 -40.86
CA ALA A 512 -16.60 3.61 -42.25
C ALA A 512 -18.06 3.87 -42.66
N GLU A 513 -19.01 3.64 -41.74
CA GLU A 513 -20.44 3.86 -41.95
C GLU A 513 -20.78 5.34 -42.14
N ASP A 514 -20.21 6.21 -41.31
CA ASP A 514 -20.39 7.66 -41.39
C ASP A 514 -19.78 8.23 -42.67
N LEU A 515 -18.63 7.70 -43.11
CA LEU A 515 -18.02 8.09 -44.39
C LEU A 515 -18.93 7.78 -45.59
N LEU A 516 -19.63 6.64 -45.54
CA LEU A 516 -20.54 6.20 -46.60
C LEU A 516 -21.94 6.82 -46.51
N SER A 517 -22.18 7.72 -45.56
CA SER A 517 -23.45 8.45 -45.41
C SER A 517 -24.68 7.55 -45.20
N PHE A 518 -24.53 6.42 -44.49
CA PHE A 518 -25.69 5.60 -44.14
C PHE A 518 -26.65 6.38 -43.20
N THR A 519 -27.95 6.26 -43.48
CA THR A 519 -29.07 7.08 -42.97
C THR A 519 -29.28 7.01 -41.45
N GLU A 520 -29.98 8.03 -40.94
CA GLU A 520 -30.14 8.48 -39.54
C GLU A 520 -30.62 7.48 -38.45
N GLU A 521 -30.85 6.20 -38.73
CA GLU A 521 -31.50 5.28 -37.78
C GLU A 521 -30.53 4.41 -36.95
N THR A 522 -29.23 4.40 -37.25
CA THR A 522 -28.20 3.62 -36.52
C THR A 522 -27.00 4.45 -36.05
N LYS A 523 -27.17 5.75 -35.78
CA LYS A 523 -26.07 6.58 -35.30
C LYS A 523 -25.59 6.13 -33.91
N GLY A 524 -24.49 5.38 -33.88
CA GLY A 524 -23.60 5.34 -32.73
C GLY A 524 -23.12 6.75 -32.40
N LYS A 525 -22.82 7.04 -31.13
CA LYS A 525 -22.28 8.35 -30.75
C LYS A 525 -21.00 8.62 -31.55
N ASN A 526 -20.89 9.78 -32.19
CA ASN A 526 -19.69 10.17 -32.94
C ASN A 526 -18.48 10.28 -32.00
N ALA A 527 -17.26 10.11 -32.50
CA ALA A 527 -16.02 10.18 -31.71
C ALA A 527 -15.89 11.50 -30.91
N ALA A 528 -16.52 12.58 -31.37
CA ALA A 528 -16.58 13.88 -30.70
C ALA A 528 -17.49 13.91 -29.46
N GLU A 529 -18.40 12.95 -29.31
CA GLU A 529 -19.35 12.86 -28.19
C GLU A 529 -18.97 11.77 -27.18
N GLN A 530 -18.00 10.91 -27.53
CA GLN A 530 -17.58 9.78 -26.72
C GLN A 530 -16.42 10.16 -25.81
N MET A 531 -16.60 9.97 -24.50
CA MET A 531 -15.54 10.26 -23.52
C MET A 531 -14.52 9.12 -23.46
N VAL A 532 -13.24 9.46 -23.34
CA VAL A 532 -12.15 8.46 -23.22
C VAL A 532 -12.35 7.53 -22.03
N TRP A 533 -12.73 8.09 -20.87
CA TRP A 533 -12.98 7.29 -19.67
C TRP A 533 -14.17 6.34 -19.82
N GLN A 534 -15.18 6.69 -20.63
CA GLN A 534 -16.33 5.84 -20.92
C GLN A 534 -15.93 4.67 -21.80
N ALA A 535 -15.15 4.91 -22.85
CA ALA A 535 -14.58 3.86 -23.70
C ALA A 535 -13.71 2.90 -22.87
N ALA A 536 -12.85 3.42 -22.01
CA ALA A 536 -12.05 2.63 -21.08
C ALA A 536 -12.93 1.80 -20.12
N ARG A 537 -14.00 2.40 -19.57
CA ARG A 537 -14.91 1.74 -18.62
C ARG A 537 -15.73 0.64 -19.28
N ALA A 538 -16.22 0.87 -20.48
CA ALA A 538 -16.96 -0.09 -21.29
C ALA A 538 -16.07 -1.28 -21.65
N SER A 539 -14.85 -1.01 -22.14
CA SER A 539 -13.91 -2.06 -22.54
C SER A 539 -13.45 -2.92 -21.38
N SER A 540 -13.24 -2.36 -20.18
CA SER A 540 -12.68 -3.07 -19.02
C SER A 540 -13.71 -3.66 -18.04
N ALA A 541 -14.99 -3.66 -18.42
CA ALA A 541 -16.13 -4.05 -17.59
C ALA A 541 -16.32 -5.58 -17.44
N ALA A 542 -15.30 -6.33 -17.02
CA ALA A 542 -15.40 -7.79 -16.97
C ALA A 542 -16.57 -8.24 -16.07
N PRO A 543 -17.60 -8.96 -16.57
CA PRO A 543 -18.84 -9.24 -15.81
C PRO A 543 -18.62 -10.02 -14.51
N VAL A 544 -17.53 -10.78 -14.45
CA VAL A 544 -17.11 -11.53 -13.24
C VAL A 544 -16.64 -10.59 -12.13
N TYR A 545 -16.17 -9.39 -12.49
CA TYR A 545 -15.52 -8.44 -11.60
C TYR A 545 -16.34 -7.18 -11.37
N PHE A 546 -17.02 -6.67 -12.40
CA PHE A 546 -17.75 -5.41 -12.36
C PHE A 546 -19.15 -5.59 -12.95
N ARG A 547 -20.05 -4.69 -12.56
CA ARG A 547 -21.38 -4.61 -13.20
C ARG A 547 -21.24 -4.00 -14.60
N PRO A 548 -22.18 -4.32 -15.53
CA PRO A 548 -22.25 -3.67 -16.84
C PRO A 548 -22.27 -2.14 -16.69
N HIS A 549 -21.71 -1.45 -17.68
CA HIS A 549 -21.74 0.01 -17.76
C HIS A 549 -22.59 0.42 -18.95
N ASP A 550 -23.70 1.11 -18.71
CA ASP A 550 -24.75 1.33 -19.70
C ASP A 550 -25.15 -0.01 -20.36
N SER A 551 -25.08 -0.08 -21.69
CA SER A 551 -25.30 -1.28 -22.48
C SER A 551 -24.04 -2.11 -22.72
N PHE A 552 -22.90 -1.72 -22.16
CA PHE A 552 -21.60 -2.30 -22.50
C PHE A 552 -21.07 -3.28 -21.43
N LEU A 553 -20.41 -4.32 -21.95
CA LEU A 553 -19.64 -5.32 -21.23
C LEU A 553 -18.20 -5.34 -21.76
N ASP A 554 -17.31 -6.02 -21.03
CA ASP A 554 -15.90 -6.14 -21.41
C ASP A 554 -15.72 -6.66 -22.84
N GLY A 555 -14.90 -5.95 -23.62
CA GLY A 555 -14.53 -6.32 -24.98
C GLY A 555 -13.94 -7.73 -25.07
N ALA A 556 -13.31 -8.21 -24.00
CA ALA A 556 -12.68 -9.52 -23.92
C ALA A 556 -13.66 -10.70 -23.96
N LEU A 557 -14.97 -10.45 -23.84
CA LEU A 557 -15.98 -11.49 -24.03
C LEU A 557 -16.04 -11.97 -25.50
N ILE A 558 -15.81 -11.06 -26.45
CA ILE A 558 -15.83 -11.35 -27.89
C ILE A 558 -14.42 -11.22 -28.48
N ALA A 559 -13.74 -10.10 -28.24
CA ALA A 559 -12.49 -9.71 -28.88
C ALA A 559 -11.30 -9.64 -27.89
N ASN A 560 -11.05 -10.69 -27.11
CA ASN A 560 -9.96 -10.68 -26.09
C ASN A 560 -8.57 -10.36 -26.65
N ASN A 561 -8.31 -10.79 -27.89
CA ASN A 561 -7.18 -10.34 -28.68
C ASN A 561 -7.77 -9.57 -29.88
N PRO A 562 -7.63 -8.22 -29.93
CA PRO A 562 -8.32 -7.40 -30.93
C PRO A 562 -7.71 -7.49 -32.33
N THR A 563 -6.69 -8.33 -32.55
CA THR A 563 -5.90 -8.29 -33.80
C THR A 563 -6.73 -8.54 -35.04
N LEU A 564 -7.60 -9.56 -35.00
CA LEU A 564 -8.45 -9.88 -36.14
C LEU A 564 -9.51 -8.80 -36.37
N ASP A 565 -10.15 -8.34 -35.30
CA ASP A 565 -11.16 -7.29 -35.36
C ASP A 565 -10.58 -5.96 -35.89
N THR A 566 -9.35 -5.64 -35.47
CA THR A 566 -8.61 -4.45 -35.93
C THR A 566 -8.29 -4.53 -37.42
N LEU A 567 -7.87 -5.70 -37.90
CA LEU A 567 -7.59 -5.89 -39.32
C LEU A 567 -8.86 -5.75 -40.15
N THR A 568 -9.97 -6.34 -39.70
CA THR A 568 -11.29 -6.20 -40.34
C THR A 568 -11.69 -4.73 -40.42
N GLU A 569 -11.70 -4.02 -39.29
CA GLU A 569 -12.06 -2.60 -39.20
C GLU A 569 -11.20 -1.73 -40.14
N ILE A 570 -9.88 -1.93 -40.16
CA ILE A 570 -8.98 -1.16 -41.05
C ILE A 570 -9.27 -1.47 -42.53
N THR A 571 -9.55 -2.72 -42.86
CA THR A 571 -9.89 -3.08 -44.25
C THR A 571 -11.22 -2.49 -44.69
N GLU A 572 -12.22 -2.47 -43.82
CA GLU A 572 -13.53 -1.85 -44.08
C GLU A 572 -13.38 -0.33 -44.24
N TYR A 573 -12.66 0.31 -43.32
CA TYR A 573 -12.36 1.74 -43.38
C TYR A 573 -11.61 2.13 -44.66
N ASN A 574 -10.57 1.37 -45.04
CA ASN A 574 -9.84 1.60 -46.28
C ASN A 574 -10.72 1.40 -47.52
N THR A 575 -11.64 0.43 -47.48
CA THR A 575 -12.61 0.20 -48.57
C THR A 575 -13.58 1.37 -48.70
N ALA A 576 -14.10 1.89 -47.58
CA ALA A 576 -14.97 3.07 -47.55
C ALA A 576 -14.24 4.31 -48.09
N LEU A 577 -13.00 4.57 -47.68
CA LEU A 577 -12.20 5.68 -48.21
C LEU A 577 -12.02 5.61 -49.73
N ASN A 578 -11.73 4.42 -50.26
CA ASN A 578 -11.60 4.20 -51.69
C ASN A 578 -12.90 4.48 -52.45
N GLN A 579 -14.06 4.16 -51.85
CA GLN A 579 -15.38 4.42 -52.45
C GLN A 579 -15.73 5.91 -52.46
N VAL A 580 -15.45 6.65 -51.38
CA VAL A 580 -15.71 8.11 -51.30
C VAL A 580 -14.70 8.91 -52.14
N GLY A 581 -13.60 8.28 -52.58
CA GLY A 581 -12.55 8.93 -53.38
C GLY A 581 -11.65 9.86 -52.56
N VAL A 582 -11.70 9.74 -51.24
CA VAL A 582 -10.81 10.45 -50.31
C VAL A 582 -9.52 9.63 -50.23
N GLY A 583 -8.43 10.12 -50.82
CA GLY A 583 -7.12 9.48 -50.70
C GLY A 583 -6.71 9.29 -49.23
N GLY A 584 -5.79 8.34 -48.96
CA GLY A 584 -5.35 8.03 -47.59
C GLY A 584 -5.56 6.58 -47.13
N CYS A 585 -5.91 5.69 -48.06
CA CYS A 585 -5.87 4.24 -47.82
C CYS A 585 -4.43 3.81 -47.53
N ILE A 586 -4.22 3.19 -46.37
CA ILE A 586 -2.93 2.65 -45.96
C ILE A 586 -3.15 1.17 -45.61
N PRO A 587 -2.71 0.23 -46.46
CA PRO A 587 -2.86 -1.19 -46.18
C PRO A 587 -1.97 -1.61 -45.01
N PRO A 588 -2.39 -2.57 -44.17
CA PRO A 588 -1.53 -3.12 -43.11
C PRO A 588 -0.24 -3.71 -43.68
N THR A 589 0.91 -3.31 -43.13
CA THR A 589 2.24 -3.82 -43.54
C THR A 589 2.92 -4.59 -42.41
N LEU A 590 2.63 -4.23 -41.17
CA LEU A 590 3.16 -4.89 -39.98
C LEU A 590 2.09 -4.90 -38.88
N VAL A 591 1.94 -6.03 -38.22
CA VAL A 591 1.02 -6.19 -37.08
C VAL A 591 1.80 -6.79 -35.92
N VAL A 592 1.82 -6.08 -34.79
CA VAL A 592 2.43 -6.53 -33.54
C VAL A 592 1.33 -6.79 -32.53
N SER A 593 1.18 -8.03 -32.08
CA SER A 593 0.21 -8.40 -31.04
C SER A 593 0.93 -8.71 -29.73
N LEU A 594 0.60 -7.95 -28.67
CA LEU A 594 1.16 -8.11 -27.33
C LEU A 594 0.14 -8.78 -26.40
N GLY A 595 0.53 -9.91 -25.83
CA GLY A 595 -0.31 -10.70 -24.92
C GLY A 595 0.05 -10.51 -23.44
N THR A 596 -0.93 -10.67 -22.54
CA THR A 596 -0.76 -10.52 -21.08
C THR A 596 -0.11 -11.73 -20.37
N GLY A 597 0.74 -12.47 -21.09
CA GLY A 597 1.49 -13.63 -20.61
C GLY A 597 0.70 -14.96 -20.64
N ARG A 598 1.43 -16.08 -20.83
CA ARG A 598 0.86 -17.43 -20.89
C ARG A 598 0.95 -18.14 -19.54
N LYS A 599 -0.12 -18.84 -19.14
CA LYS A 599 -0.06 -19.71 -17.95
C LYS A 599 0.77 -20.96 -18.29
N PRO A 600 1.60 -21.47 -17.36
CA PRO A 600 2.32 -22.72 -17.58
C PRO A 600 1.33 -23.87 -17.76
N ILE A 601 1.63 -24.76 -18.71
CA ILE A 601 0.81 -25.94 -19.00
C ILE A 601 0.94 -26.90 -17.81
N LYS A 602 -0.17 -27.16 -17.10
CA LYS A 602 -0.23 -28.18 -16.05
C LYS A 602 -0.91 -29.42 -16.62
N GLN A 603 -0.22 -30.56 -16.58
CA GLN A 603 -0.89 -31.84 -16.81
C GLN A 603 -1.92 -32.06 -15.70
N VAL A 604 -3.18 -32.22 -16.08
CA VAL A 604 -4.25 -32.61 -15.16
C VAL A 604 -4.28 -34.14 -15.16
N THR A 605 -3.83 -34.76 -14.07
CA THR A 605 -4.11 -36.17 -13.81
C THR A 605 -5.58 -36.29 -13.44
N LEU A 606 -6.38 -36.84 -14.35
CA LEU A 606 -7.73 -37.27 -14.04
C LEU A 606 -7.63 -38.49 -13.13
N THR A 607 -7.76 -38.31 -11.82
CA THR A 607 -8.01 -39.42 -10.90
C THR A 607 -9.46 -39.85 -11.11
N GLY A 608 -9.65 -40.98 -11.77
CA GLY A 608 -10.95 -41.64 -11.97
C GLY A 608 -11.45 -42.36 -10.73
#